data_AF-Q4RNB2-F1
#
_entry.id   AF-Q4RNB2-F1
#
_cell.length_a   1.000
_cell.length_b   1.000
_cell.length_c   1.000
_cell.angle_alpha   90.00
_cell.angle_beta   90.00
_cell.angle_gamma   90.00
#
_symmetry.space_group_name_H-M   'P 1'
#
loop_
_entity.id
_entity.type
_entity.pdbx_description
1 polymer ?
#
loop_
_entity_poly.entity_id
_entity_poly.type
_entity_poly.pdbx_seq_one_letter_code
_entity_poly.pdbx_strand_id
1 'polypeptide(L)'
;TVNNFLMTGPKAFLTYANSVQIGAQRGIQECKHQFAWERWNCPENTLQLSTHSGLRRATKETSFVHAISAAGVMYTLTKNCSMGDFDNCGCDDSRIGQTGGRGWIWGGCSDNAAFGEKISKEIVDALEGGHDSRAAVNLHNNEAGRLAIKSTMRRACKCHGVSGSCSIQTCWMQLADFREVGNYLRVKYDHAMKLEMDKRPVRDGNSADNRGAIAQTFRSIPRTELTYLEDSPDYCVKNQSMEFQGTEGRECLKGDKDMSQRERRSCRRLCYECGLRVVAKRIEVVSSCNCKFHWCCTAYLKYARSVQMGVQTGVVECKHQFSWDRWNCPDSATLPKGLRRATRETSFVHAISAAGVMHTLARNCSLGDLDSCGCDVSRNGKIGGPGWLWGGCSANVDFGEKISKQYVDSQETGQDPRAAVNLHNNAAGRLAVKATMRRVCRCHGMSQSCSVKTCWTQLPDFRDVGNYLKTKHSQAQKLNIDRKHMRAGNSAVSQGAIVDALDSIARTELIYLEESPDYCRRNVSMGLPGTEGRECVAHKEAATQWERRSCRRLCHDCGLRVEERRAEVLSSCNCKFHWCCTVDCDDCKRVVVKHACVRRDGADSLGSRRRSRDSK
;
A
#
# COMPACT_ATOMS: atom_id res chain seq x y z
N THR A 1 -10.02 -5.03 -12.74
CA THR A 1 -10.92 -5.07 -11.57
C THR A 1 -10.83 -6.45 -10.93
N VAL A 2 -10.66 -6.50 -9.60
CA VAL A 2 -10.07 -7.62 -8.84
C VAL A 2 -11.14 -8.35 -8.01
N ASN A 3 -12.15 -8.92 -8.67
CA ASN A 3 -13.31 -9.55 -8.00
C ASN A 3 -13.19 -11.08 -7.85
N ASN A 4 -12.16 -11.73 -8.42
CA ASN A 4 -12.06 -13.20 -8.44
C ASN A 4 -11.63 -13.86 -7.11
N PHE A 5 -11.09 -13.11 -6.14
CA PHE A 5 -10.67 -13.66 -4.85
C PHE A 5 -11.81 -13.84 -3.83
N LEU A 6 -12.99 -13.25 -4.10
CA LEU A 6 -14.06 -13.12 -3.11
C LEU A 6 -15.14 -14.23 -3.16
N MET A 7 -15.17 -15.06 -4.20
CA MET A 7 -16.37 -15.88 -4.49
C MET A 7 -16.17 -17.41 -4.46
N THR A 8 -14.96 -17.92 -4.24
CA THR A 8 -14.65 -19.36 -4.45
C THR A 8 -14.30 -20.15 -3.20
N GLY A 9 -14.84 -19.80 -2.03
CA GLY A 9 -14.91 -20.85 -1.02
C GLY A 9 -15.55 -20.50 0.31
N PRO A 10 -15.27 -21.30 1.37
CA PRO A 10 -16.01 -21.22 2.61
C PRO A 10 -15.97 -19.80 3.20
N LYS A 11 -16.98 -19.44 3.98
CA LYS A 11 -17.12 -18.14 4.67
C LYS A 11 -15.85 -17.63 5.38
N ALA A 12 -14.86 -18.49 5.63
CA ALA A 12 -13.52 -18.16 6.11
C ALA A 12 -12.64 -17.35 5.12
N PHE A 13 -12.94 -17.31 3.82
CA PHE A 13 -12.08 -16.63 2.83
C PHE A 13 -12.20 -15.10 2.83
N LEU A 14 -13.30 -14.52 3.33
CA LEU A 14 -13.44 -13.07 3.43
C LEU A 14 -12.36 -12.44 4.32
N THR A 15 -11.93 -13.14 5.37
CA THR A 15 -10.92 -12.66 6.31
C THR A 15 -9.56 -12.41 5.63
N TYR A 16 -9.23 -13.20 4.61
CA TYR A 16 -7.91 -13.18 3.97
C TYR A 16 -7.90 -12.53 2.58
N ALA A 17 -9.08 -12.27 2.00
CA ALA A 17 -9.23 -11.83 0.62
C ALA A 17 -8.36 -10.60 0.28
N ASN A 18 -8.33 -9.59 1.16
CA ASN A 18 -7.52 -8.39 0.94
C ASN A 18 -6.00 -8.71 0.94
N SER A 19 -5.54 -9.51 1.89
CA SER A 19 -4.13 -9.92 1.99
C SER A 19 -3.68 -10.78 0.82
N VAL A 20 -4.57 -11.64 0.30
CA VAL A 20 -4.31 -12.43 -0.90
C VAL A 20 -4.19 -11.53 -2.12
N GLN A 21 -5.11 -10.57 -2.30
CA GLN A 21 -5.05 -9.61 -3.40
C GLN A 21 -3.73 -8.82 -3.37
N ILE A 22 -3.37 -8.27 -2.20
CA ILE A 22 -2.11 -7.55 -2.00
C ILE A 22 -0.92 -8.45 -2.31
N GLY A 23 -0.98 -9.73 -1.90
CA GLY A 23 0.07 -10.71 -2.16
C GLY A 23 0.25 -11.05 -3.64
N ALA A 24 -0.84 -11.26 -4.37
CA ALA A 24 -0.79 -11.50 -5.81
C ALA A 24 -0.23 -10.27 -6.56
N GLN A 25 -0.66 -9.06 -6.17
CA GLN A 25 -0.11 -7.82 -6.73
C GLN A 25 1.38 -7.66 -6.43
N ARG A 26 1.82 -7.99 -5.21
CA ARG A 26 3.23 -8.00 -4.84
C ARG A 26 4.04 -8.95 -5.72
N GLY A 27 3.50 -10.15 -6.00
CA GLY A 27 4.08 -11.11 -6.94
C GLY A 27 4.27 -10.52 -8.34
N ILE A 28 3.23 -9.90 -8.91
CA ILE A 28 3.29 -9.28 -10.24
C ILE A 28 4.21 -8.06 -10.29
N GLN A 29 4.26 -7.24 -9.24
CA GLN A 29 5.21 -6.13 -9.17
C GLN A 29 6.67 -6.63 -9.20
N GLU A 30 6.96 -7.70 -8.48
CA GLU A 30 8.29 -8.32 -8.51
C GLU A 30 8.56 -8.99 -9.86
N CYS A 31 7.56 -9.61 -10.50
CA CYS A 31 7.67 -10.11 -11.86
C CYS A 31 8.08 -9.04 -12.86
N LYS A 32 7.39 -7.89 -12.87
CA LYS A 32 7.77 -6.73 -13.71
C LYS A 32 9.19 -6.27 -13.44
N HIS A 33 9.59 -6.23 -12.17
CA HIS A 33 10.95 -5.88 -11.81
C HIS A 33 11.97 -6.88 -12.39
N GLN A 34 11.75 -8.18 -12.22
CA GLN A 34 12.67 -9.21 -12.73
C GLN A 34 12.77 -9.22 -14.25
N PHE A 35 11.68 -8.90 -14.95
CA PHE A 35 11.57 -8.97 -16.41
C PHE A 35 11.63 -7.62 -17.14
N ALA A 36 11.91 -6.51 -16.43
CA ALA A 36 11.94 -5.16 -17.01
C ALA A 36 12.81 -5.04 -18.27
N TRP A 37 13.92 -5.78 -18.31
CA TRP A 37 14.91 -5.77 -19.38
C TRP A 37 14.92 -7.05 -20.25
N GLU A 38 13.84 -7.82 -20.20
CA GLU A 38 13.63 -9.02 -21.02
C GLU A 38 12.62 -8.76 -22.14
N ARG A 39 12.62 -9.55 -23.22
CA ARG A 39 11.70 -9.38 -24.37
C ARG A 39 10.22 -9.44 -23.92
N TRP A 40 9.91 -10.32 -22.98
CA TRP A 40 8.67 -10.32 -22.22
C TRP A 40 8.86 -9.58 -20.90
N ASN A 41 8.02 -8.59 -20.59
CA ASN A 41 8.20 -7.66 -19.46
C ASN A 41 7.16 -7.80 -18.34
N CYS A 42 6.47 -8.94 -18.27
CA CYS A 42 5.37 -9.18 -17.32
C CYS A 42 4.23 -8.13 -17.42
N PRO A 43 3.49 -8.10 -18.56
CA PRO A 43 2.45 -7.10 -18.82
C PRO A 43 1.28 -7.15 -17.82
N GLU A 44 0.52 -6.06 -17.67
CA GLU A 44 -0.54 -5.89 -16.65
C GLU A 44 -1.65 -6.96 -16.68
N ASN A 45 -1.97 -7.48 -17.87
CA ASN A 45 -2.92 -8.57 -18.09
C ASN A 45 -2.47 -9.91 -17.49
N THR A 46 -1.20 -10.03 -17.09
CA THR A 46 -0.61 -11.23 -16.46
C THR A 46 -1.18 -11.54 -15.07
N LEU A 47 -1.85 -10.58 -14.42
CA LEU A 47 -2.49 -10.77 -13.11
C LEU A 47 -3.70 -11.75 -13.16
N GLN A 48 -4.26 -12.01 -14.34
CA GLN A 48 -5.38 -12.94 -14.50
C GLN A 48 -4.88 -14.38 -14.65
N LEU A 49 -4.54 -15.04 -13.54
CA LEU A 49 -3.94 -16.38 -13.48
C LEU A 49 -4.71 -17.50 -14.21
N SER A 50 -5.94 -17.31 -14.68
CA SER A 50 -6.78 -18.45 -15.13
C SER A 50 -7.72 -18.25 -16.32
N THR A 51 -7.90 -17.04 -16.91
CA THR A 51 -9.00 -16.83 -17.88
C THR A 51 -8.66 -16.18 -19.23
N HIS A 52 -7.43 -15.71 -19.46
CA HIS A 52 -7.08 -15.09 -20.75
C HIS A 52 -6.47 -16.07 -21.75
N SER A 53 -6.84 -15.91 -23.02
CA SER A 53 -6.32 -16.64 -24.18
C SER A 53 -4.79 -16.62 -24.29
N GLY A 54 -4.11 -15.60 -23.73
CA GLY A 54 -2.66 -15.48 -23.69
C GLY A 54 -1.94 -16.31 -22.61
N LEU A 55 -2.61 -16.65 -21.50
CA LEU A 55 -2.08 -17.46 -20.38
C LEU A 55 -2.53 -18.93 -20.44
N ARG A 56 -3.31 -19.31 -21.47
CA ARG A 56 -3.64 -20.72 -21.74
C ARG A 56 -2.42 -21.56 -22.08
N ARG A 57 -1.33 -20.94 -22.52
CA ARG A 57 -0.10 -21.62 -22.89
C ARG A 57 0.74 -21.87 -21.65
N ALA A 58 1.19 -23.10 -21.45
CA ALA A 58 2.11 -23.43 -20.37
C ALA A 58 3.55 -23.13 -20.81
N THR A 59 3.91 -21.85 -20.97
CA THR A 59 5.26 -21.42 -21.33
C THR A 59 6.13 -21.22 -20.10
N LYS A 60 7.42 -20.99 -20.33
CA LYS A 60 8.39 -20.70 -19.28
C LYS A 60 7.99 -19.47 -18.45
N GLU A 61 7.47 -18.42 -19.09
CA GLU A 61 7.08 -17.16 -18.43
C GLU A 61 5.84 -17.36 -17.54
N THR A 62 4.85 -18.14 -18.01
CA THR A 62 3.66 -18.43 -17.20
C THR A 62 4.03 -19.25 -15.97
N SER A 63 4.97 -20.19 -16.07
CA SER A 63 5.48 -20.94 -14.92
C SER A 63 6.07 -20.05 -13.83
N PHE A 64 6.81 -19.00 -14.20
CA PHE A 64 7.31 -18.03 -13.24
C PHE A 64 6.18 -17.20 -12.62
N VAL A 65 5.18 -16.80 -13.40
CA VAL A 65 4.01 -16.02 -12.91
C VAL A 65 3.24 -16.79 -11.85
N HIS A 66 2.94 -18.07 -12.09
CA HIS A 66 2.29 -18.94 -11.12
C HIS A 66 3.11 -19.05 -9.82
N ALA A 67 4.41 -19.30 -9.94
CA ALA A 67 5.31 -19.40 -8.80
C ALA A 67 5.38 -18.08 -7.99
N ILE A 68 5.65 -16.94 -8.62
CA ILE A 68 5.83 -15.66 -7.92
C ILE A 68 4.52 -15.13 -7.33
N SER A 69 3.36 -15.42 -7.95
CA SER A 69 2.05 -15.07 -7.41
C SER A 69 1.70 -15.92 -6.18
N ALA A 70 1.88 -17.23 -6.25
CA ALA A 70 1.67 -18.12 -5.10
C ALA A 70 2.62 -17.79 -3.93
N ALA A 71 3.87 -17.46 -4.24
CA ALA A 71 4.86 -16.97 -3.30
C ALA A 71 4.43 -15.63 -2.67
N GLY A 72 3.95 -14.67 -3.47
CA GLY A 72 3.49 -13.36 -3.00
C GLY A 72 2.28 -13.44 -2.07
N VAL A 73 1.32 -14.32 -2.37
CA VAL A 73 0.17 -14.63 -1.51
C VAL A 73 0.64 -15.24 -0.18
N MET A 74 1.46 -16.30 -0.24
CA MET A 74 2.02 -16.94 0.96
C MET A 74 2.82 -15.96 1.82
N TYR A 75 3.64 -15.12 1.20
CA TYR A 75 4.45 -14.10 1.86
C TYR A 75 3.58 -13.13 2.66
N THR A 76 2.55 -12.58 2.00
CA THR A 76 1.68 -11.56 2.61
C THR A 76 0.82 -12.15 3.72
N LEU A 77 0.29 -13.37 3.53
CA LEU A 77 -0.46 -14.08 4.57
C LEU A 77 0.40 -14.43 5.78
N THR A 78 1.60 -14.94 5.56
CA THR A 78 2.55 -15.25 6.64
C THR A 78 2.92 -13.99 7.41
N LYS A 79 3.25 -12.91 6.70
CA LYS A 79 3.61 -11.63 7.33
C LYS A 79 2.45 -11.08 8.16
N ASN A 80 1.25 -10.98 7.60
CA ASN A 80 0.06 -10.49 8.32
C ASN A 80 -0.27 -11.34 9.54
N CYS A 81 -0.02 -12.64 9.45
CA CYS A 81 -0.17 -13.55 10.57
C CYS A 81 0.77 -13.23 11.73
N SER A 82 2.06 -13.09 11.45
CA SER A 82 3.08 -12.72 12.46
C SER A 82 2.85 -11.33 13.05
N MET A 83 2.21 -10.43 12.30
CA MET A 83 1.83 -9.09 12.74
C MET A 83 0.64 -9.08 13.72
N GLY A 84 -0.10 -10.19 13.81
CA GLY A 84 -1.36 -10.22 14.54
C GLY A 84 -2.48 -9.45 13.83
N ASP A 85 -2.42 -9.33 12.50
CA ASP A 85 -3.51 -8.76 11.70
C ASP A 85 -4.69 -9.75 11.56
N PHE A 86 -4.46 -11.03 11.89
CA PHE A 86 -5.48 -12.08 11.90
C PHE A 86 -5.66 -12.65 13.31
N ASP A 87 -6.90 -12.75 13.77
CA ASP A 87 -7.22 -13.21 15.13
C ASP A 87 -6.92 -14.71 15.33
N ASN A 88 -6.94 -15.51 14.27
CA ASN A 88 -6.87 -16.97 14.33
C ASN A 88 -5.48 -17.55 14.03
N CYS A 89 -4.45 -16.70 13.93
CA CYS A 89 -3.09 -17.17 13.72
C CYS A 89 -2.09 -16.28 14.49
N GLY A 90 -0.79 -16.56 14.38
CA GLY A 90 0.26 -15.82 15.08
C GLY A 90 1.65 -16.34 14.70
N CYS A 91 2.64 -16.00 15.52
CA CYS A 91 4.00 -16.49 15.39
C CYS A 91 4.05 -18.03 15.45
N ASP A 92 5.07 -18.61 14.82
CA ASP A 92 5.44 -20.00 15.04
C ASP A 92 6.25 -20.13 16.33
N ASP A 93 5.59 -20.63 17.37
CA ASP A 93 6.16 -20.75 18.71
C ASP A 93 6.82 -22.13 18.95
N SER A 94 6.86 -23.01 17.94
CA SER A 94 7.26 -24.43 18.07
C SER A 94 8.68 -24.64 18.61
N ARG A 95 9.57 -23.66 18.40
CA ARG A 95 10.98 -23.73 18.81
C ARG A 95 11.33 -22.81 19.97
N ILE A 96 10.41 -21.97 20.45
CA ILE A 96 10.71 -20.97 21.47
C ILE A 96 11.30 -21.63 22.74
N GLY A 97 12.39 -21.05 23.24
CA GLY A 97 13.11 -21.52 24.43
C GLY A 97 14.13 -22.63 24.17
N GLN A 98 14.15 -23.24 22.97
CA GLN A 98 15.13 -24.27 22.63
C GLN A 98 16.49 -23.66 22.30
N THR A 99 17.57 -24.37 22.62
CA THR A 99 18.93 -23.98 22.23
C THR A 99 19.13 -24.19 20.73
N GLY A 100 19.50 -23.12 20.02
CA GLY A 100 19.71 -23.19 18.58
C GLY A 100 21.15 -23.56 18.18
N GLY A 101 22.09 -23.45 19.12
CA GLY A 101 23.52 -23.73 18.96
C GLY A 101 24.32 -23.08 20.10
N ARG A 102 25.66 -23.05 20.00
CA ARG A 102 26.48 -22.35 21.00
C ARG A 102 26.18 -20.85 20.99
N GLY A 103 25.83 -20.30 22.15
CA GLY A 103 25.65 -18.87 22.36
C GLY A 103 24.32 -18.28 21.88
N TRP A 104 23.32 -19.10 21.50
CA TRP A 104 22.01 -18.57 21.11
C TRP A 104 20.82 -19.48 21.38
N ILE A 105 19.67 -18.85 21.60
CA ILE A 105 18.37 -19.49 21.88
C ILE A 105 17.31 -19.05 20.87
N TRP A 106 16.35 -19.93 20.62
CA TRP A 106 15.16 -19.59 19.85
C TRP A 106 14.20 -18.74 20.71
N GLY A 107 13.73 -17.63 20.17
CA GLY A 107 12.76 -16.76 20.83
C GLY A 107 12.18 -15.74 19.85
N GLY A 108 11.59 -14.67 20.34
CA GLY A 108 10.96 -13.67 19.46
C GLY A 108 9.71 -14.21 18.74
N CYS A 109 9.43 -13.69 17.55
CA CYS A 109 8.30 -14.11 16.71
C CYS A 109 8.84 -14.73 15.42
N SER A 110 8.78 -16.06 15.30
CA SER A 110 9.12 -16.70 14.03
C SER A 110 7.94 -16.62 13.06
N ASP A 111 8.22 -16.27 11.81
CA ASP A 111 7.19 -16.14 10.79
C ASP A 111 6.53 -17.50 10.49
N ASN A 112 5.20 -17.58 10.64
CA ASN A 112 4.45 -18.83 10.49
C ASN A 112 4.22 -19.19 9.02
N ALA A 113 5.29 -19.62 8.35
CA ALA A 113 5.25 -20.00 6.94
C ALA A 113 4.33 -21.20 6.67
N ALA A 114 4.13 -22.10 7.64
CA ALA A 114 3.20 -23.22 7.50
C ALA A 114 1.75 -22.74 7.36
N PHE A 115 1.35 -21.74 8.16
CA PHE A 115 0.04 -21.10 8.02
C PHE A 115 -0.13 -20.44 6.65
N GLY A 116 0.84 -19.60 6.25
CA GLY A 116 0.74 -18.90 4.97
C GLY A 116 0.76 -19.85 3.76
N GLU A 117 1.52 -20.94 3.83
CA GLU A 117 1.51 -22.00 2.81
C GLU A 117 0.14 -22.66 2.72
N LYS A 118 -0.44 -23.06 3.86
CA LYS A 118 -1.75 -23.72 3.90
C LYS A 118 -2.83 -22.86 3.24
N ILE A 119 -2.93 -21.60 3.64
CA ILE A 119 -3.95 -20.69 3.12
C ILE A 119 -3.66 -20.32 1.66
N SER A 120 -2.40 -20.07 1.28
CA SER A 120 -2.02 -19.83 -0.12
C SER A 120 -2.38 -21.03 -0.99
N LYS A 121 -2.14 -22.25 -0.51
CA LYS A 121 -2.53 -23.49 -1.19
C LYS A 121 -4.04 -23.59 -1.38
N GLU A 122 -4.81 -23.42 -0.30
CA GLU A 122 -6.28 -23.48 -0.36
C GLU A 122 -6.90 -22.46 -1.32
N ILE A 123 -6.27 -21.29 -1.49
CA ILE A 123 -6.82 -20.21 -2.33
C ILE A 123 -6.29 -20.27 -3.76
N VAL A 124 -4.97 -20.29 -3.92
CA VAL A 124 -4.33 -20.17 -5.24
C VAL A 124 -4.49 -21.45 -6.04
N ASP A 125 -4.41 -22.62 -5.40
CA ASP A 125 -4.58 -23.89 -6.12
C ASP A 125 -6.05 -24.15 -6.46
N ALA A 126 -7.00 -23.59 -5.68
CA ALA A 126 -8.43 -23.66 -6.01
C ALA A 126 -8.79 -22.91 -7.30
N LEU A 127 -7.94 -21.97 -7.76
CA LEU A 127 -8.11 -21.30 -9.05
C LEU A 127 -7.82 -22.24 -10.24
N GLU A 128 -7.09 -23.34 -10.02
CA GLU A 128 -6.80 -24.35 -11.04
C GLU A 128 -7.91 -25.43 -11.05
N GLY A 129 -9.03 -25.15 -11.72
CA GLY A 129 -10.16 -26.09 -11.83
C GLY A 129 -9.98 -27.22 -12.87
N GLY A 130 -8.91 -27.19 -13.67
CA GLY A 130 -8.64 -28.17 -14.71
C GLY A 130 -8.00 -29.46 -14.18
N HIS A 131 -8.18 -30.57 -14.90
CA HIS A 131 -7.48 -31.84 -14.65
C HIS A 131 -6.55 -32.23 -15.81
N ASP A 132 -6.16 -31.25 -16.62
CA ASP A 132 -5.24 -31.40 -17.75
C ASP A 132 -3.77 -31.29 -17.30
N SER A 133 -2.85 -31.64 -18.19
CA SER A 133 -1.39 -31.53 -17.95
C SER A 133 -0.98 -30.09 -17.61
N ARG A 134 -1.67 -29.09 -18.17
CA ARG A 134 -1.47 -27.67 -17.86
C ARG A 134 -1.80 -27.34 -16.41
N ALA A 135 -2.96 -27.76 -15.90
CA ALA A 135 -3.31 -27.55 -14.49
C ALA A 135 -2.29 -28.23 -13.56
N ALA A 136 -1.79 -29.42 -13.92
CA ALA A 136 -0.74 -30.09 -13.15
C ALA A 136 0.57 -29.29 -13.10
N VAL A 137 1.01 -28.72 -14.23
CA VAL A 137 2.16 -27.82 -14.30
C VAL A 137 1.94 -26.55 -13.45
N ASN A 138 0.76 -25.93 -13.55
CA ASN A 138 0.43 -24.74 -12.78
C ASN A 138 0.48 -25.00 -11.27
N LEU A 139 -0.12 -26.10 -10.80
CA LEU A 139 -0.09 -26.53 -9.40
C LEU A 139 1.34 -26.82 -8.92
N HIS A 140 2.16 -27.48 -9.74
CA HIS A 140 3.58 -27.71 -9.44
C HIS A 140 4.34 -26.39 -9.28
N ASN A 141 4.14 -25.45 -10.19
CA ASN A 141 4.82 -24.15 -10.15
C ASN A 141 4.34 -23.28 -8.98
N ASN A 142 3.04 -23.30 -8.64
CA ASN A 142 2.52 -22.67 -7.43
C ASN A 142 3.25 -23.20 -6.19
N GLU A 143 3.45 -24.52 -6.12
CA GLU A 143 4.15 -25.17 -5.03
C GLU A 143 5.64 -24.80 -4.99
N ALA A 144 6.32 -24.76 -6.13
CA ALA A 144 7.70 -24.27 -6.23
C ALA A 144 7.84 -22.84 -5.70
N GLY A 145 6.85 -21.99 -5.99
CA GLY A 145 6.72 -20.63 -5.44
C GLY A 145 6.61 -20.59 -3.92
N ARG A 146 5.73 -21.41 -3.33
CA ARG A 146 5.58 -21.52 -1.87
C ARG A 146 6.84 -22.06 -1.20
N LEU A 147 7.50 -23.05 -1.82
CA LEU A 147 8.76 -23.58 -1.33
C LEU A 147 9.90 -22.56 -1.42
N ALA A 148 9.92 -21.69 -2.44
CA ALA A 148 10.90 -20.61 -2.53
C ALA A 148 10.83 -19.66 -1.32
N ILE A 149 9.64 -19.38 -0.80
CA ILE A 149 9.48 -18.62 0.45
C ILE A 149 10.20 -19.32 1.60
N LYS A 150 9.94 -20.62 1.81
CA LYS A 150 10.58 -21.40 2.87
C LYS A 150 12.09 -21.50 2.70
N SER A 151 12.57 -21.72 1.47
CA SER A 151 13.99 -21.87 1.15
C SER A 151 14.78 -20.58 1.32
N THR A 152 14.14 -19.41 1.21
CA THR A 152 14.77 -18.10 1.39
C THR A 152 14.60 -17.54 2.79
N MET A 153 13.84 -18.19 3.70
CA MET A 153 13.72 -17.73 5.08
C MET A 153 15.11 -17.64 5.74
N ARG A 154 15.31 -16.56 6.51
CA ARG A 154 16.58 -16.27 7.18
C ARG A 154 16.40 -16.30 8.69
N ARG A 155 17.47 -16.68 9.39
CA ARG A 155 17.53 -16.55 10.84
C ARG A 155 17.92 -15.12 11.20
N ALA A 156 16.99 -14.37 11.78
CA ALA A 156 17.25 -13.07 12.36
C ALA A 156 17.59 -13.23 13.85
N CYS A 157 18.55 -12.46 14.35
CA CYS A 157 19.04 -12.56 15.73
C CYS A 157 19.13 -11.18 16.39
N LYS A 158 18.90 -11.15 17.70
CA LYS A 158 19.17 -10.01 18.58
C LYS A 158 20.20 -10.39 19.62
N CYS A 159 21.24 -9.56 19.72
CA CYS A 159 22.30 -9.73 20.70
C CYS A 159 21.90 -9.16 22.06
N HIS A 160 22.22 -9.91 23.10
CA HIS A 160 22.00 -9.59 24.49
C HIS A 160 23.33 -9.79 25.24
N GLY A 161 23.90 -8.71 25.75
CA GLY A 161 25.17 -8.74 26.45
C GLY A 161 25.50 -7.36 26.97
N VAL A 162 26.45 -7.28 27.91
CA VAL A 162 26.91 -6.00 28.48
C VAL A 162 27.37 -5.10 27.33
N SER A 163 26.84 -3.88 27.27
CA SER A 163 27.10 -2.88 26.24
C SER A 163 26.76 -3.29 24.79
N GLY A 164 25.79 -4.21 24.60
CA GLY A 164 25.37 -4.65 23.27
C GLY A 164 26.24 -5.76 22.67
N SER A 165 27.09 -6.40 23.48
CA SER A 165 27.82 -7.60 23.07
C SER A 165 26.87 -8.77 22.71
N CYS A 166 27.32 -9.66 21.82
CA CYS A 166 26.57 -10.83 21.34
C CYS A 166 26.92 -12.11 22.12
N SER A 167 27.19 -12.02 23.42
CA SER A 167 27.56 -13.18 24.25
C SER A 167 26.42 -14.19 24.39
N ILE A 168 25.18 -13.70 24.45
CA ILE A 168 23.97 -14.48 24.25
C ILE A 168 23.11 -13.77 23.20
N GLN A 169 22.49 -14.51 22.30
CA GLN A 169 21.57 -13.92 21.32
C GLN A 169 20.28 -14.73 21.22
N THR A 170 19.19 -14.03 20.94
CA THR A 170 17.87 -14.62 20.71
C THR A 170 17.58 -14.54 19.22
N CYS A 171 17.25 -15.66 18.59
CA CYS A 171 16.97 -15.70 17.15
C CYS A 171 15.59 -16.26 16.82
N TRP A 172 15.06 -15.85 15.67
CA TRP A 172 13.80 -16.32 15.09
C TRP A 172 13.95 -16.52 13.58
N MET A 173 13.02 -17.30 12.99
CA MET A 173 12.93 -17.39 11.53
C MET A 173 12.12 -16.22 10.99
N GLN A 174 12.68 -15.50 10.03
CA GLN A 174 12.04 -14.38 9.37
C GLN A 174 11.97 -14.63 7.86
N LEU A 175 10.88 -14.21 7.23
CA LEU A 175 10.79 -14.11 5.78
C LEU A 175 11.94 -13.21 5.26
N ALA A 176 12.56 -13.60 4.14
CA ALA A 176 13.48 -12.74 3.43
C ALA A 176 12.79 -11.50 2.85
N ASP A 177 13.57 -10.55 2.33
CA ASP A 177 12.98 -9.52 1.48
C ASP A 177 12.36 -10.21 0.24
N PHE A 178 11.18 -9.76 -0.19
CA PHE A 178 10.49 -10.38 -1.33
C PHE A 178 11.31 -10.30 -2.64
N ARG A 179 12.24 -9.33 -2.74
CA ARG A 179 13.23 -9.25 -3.82
C ARG A 179 14.15 -10.45 -3.86
N GLU A 180 14.57 -10.98 -2.71
CA GLU A 180 15.42 -12.18 -2.63
C GLU A 180 14.66 -13.42 -3.12
N VAL A 181 13.36 -13.52 -2.79
CA VAL A 181 12.46 -14.55 -3.33
C VAL A 181 12.36 -14.44 -4.85
N GLY A 182 12.16 -13.22 -5.37
CA GLY A 182 12.14 -12.96 -6.81
C GLY A 182 13.43 -13.36 -7.52
N ASN A 183 14.58 -13.05 -6.92
CA ASN A 183 15.90 -13.44 -7.43
C ASN A 183 16.07 -14.97 -7.42
N TYR A 184 15.66 -15.64 -6.34
CA TYR A 184 15.70 -17.10 -6.23
C TYR A 184 14.86 -17.77 -7.32
N LEU A 185 13.60 -17.35 -7.46
CA LEU A 185 12.70 -17.87 -8.50
C LEU A 185 13.19 -17.53 -9.90
N ARG A 186 13.93 -16.42 -10.07
CA ARG A 186 14.50 -16.07 -11.38
C ARG A 186 15.60 -17.04 -11.79
N VAL A 187 16.42 -17.50 -10.86
CA VAL A 187 17.41 -18.57 -11.12
C VAL A 187 16.71 -19.88 -11.50
N LYS A 188 15.61 -20.22 -10.83
CA LYS A 188 14.77 -21.39 -11.18
C LYS A 188 14.11 -21.24 -12.54
N TYR A 189 13.67 -20.04 -12.89
CA TYR A 189 13.18 -19.74 -14.23
C TYR A 189 14.25 -19.99 -15.26
N ASP A 190 15.47 -19.47 -15.11
CA ASP A 190 16.51 -19.62 -16.13
C ASP A 190 16.80 -21.12 -16.45
N HIS A 191 16.64 -22.02 -15.46
CA HIS A 191 16.84 -23.48 -15.57
C HIS A 191 15.54 -24.31 -15.63
N ALA A 192 14.39 -23.70 -15.90
CA ALA A 192 13.11 -24.42 -15.92
C ALA A 192 13.11 -25.59 -16.92
N MET A 193 12.42 -26.67 -16.56
CA MET A 193 12.38 -27.91 -17.33
C MET A 193 11.15 -27.97 -18.25
N LYS A 194 11.36 -28.27 -19.54
CA LYS A 194 10.27 -28.58 -20.46
C LYS A 194 9.82 -30.03 -20.24
N LEU A 195 8.53 -30.26 -20.11
CA LEU A 195 7.95 -31.59 -20.01
C LEU A 195 7.34 -31.98 -21.35
N GLU A 196 7.81 -33.10 -21.89
CA GLU A 196 7.19 -33.74 -23.05
C GLU A 196 6.12 -34.72 -22.53
N MET A 197 4.86 -34.40 -22.75
CA MET A 197 3.74 -35.29 -22.43
C MET A 197 3.36 -36.07 -23.69
N ASP A 198 3.30 -37.40 -23.62
CA ASP A 198 3.01 -38.26 -24.77
C ASP A 198 1.67 -37.89 -25.44
N LYS A 199 1.74 -37.44 -26.70
CA LYS A 199 0.57 -37.15 -27.57
C LYS A 199 -0.10 -38.43 -28.09
N ARG A 200 -0.28 -39.47 -27.27
CA ARG A 200 -1.12 -40.59 -27.70
C ARG A 200 -2.57 -40.11 -27.72
N PRO A 201 -3.31 -40.22 -28.84
CA PRO A 201 -4.71 -39.86 -28.88
C PRO A 201 -5.48 -40.94 -28.12
N VAL A 202 -5.58 -40.80 -26.81
CA VAL A 202 -6.52 -41.60 -26.03
C VAL A 202 -7.87 -40.95 -26.25
N ARG A 203 -8.56 -41.52 -27.24
CA ARG A 203 -10.00 -41.39 -27.43
C ARG A 203 -10.64 -41.75 -26.08
N ASP A 204 -11.42 -40.82 -25.54
CA ASP A 204 -12.15 -40.85 -24.27
C ASP A 204 -11.46 -40.13 -23.09
N GLY A 205 -12.12 -39.03 -22.68
CA GLY A 205 -11.66 -38.09 -21.66
C GLY A 205 -11.68 -38.62 -20.24
N ASN A 206 -11.03 -37.88 -19.35
CA ASN A 206 -11.15 -37.97 -17.89
C ASN A 206 -11.04 -39.37 -17.24
N SER A 207 -10.25 -40.29 -17.80
CA SER A 207 -9.99 -41.59 -17.15
C SER A 207 -8.97 -41.48 -16.00
N ALA A 208 -9.15 -42.28 -14.94
CA ALA A 208 -8.29 -42.31 -13.76
C ALA A 208 -6.82 -42.67 -14.10
N ASP A 209 -6.61 -43.42 -15.18
CA ASP A 209 -5.29 -43.83 -15.67
C ASP A 209 -4.44 -42.65 -16.15
N ASN A 210 -5.07 -41.64 -16.78
CA ASN A 210 -4.37 -40.44 -17.24
C ASN A 210 -3.88 -39.58 -16.05
N ARG A 211 -4.67 -39.50 -14.97
CA ARG A 211 -4.25 -38.84 -13.73
C ARG A 211 -3.08 -39.58 -13.07
N GLY A 212 -3.06 -40.91 -13.14
CA GLY A 212 -1.96 -41.74 -12.65
C GLY A 212 -0.65 -41.49 -13.39
N ALA A 213 -0.69 -41.42 -14.72
CA ALA A 213 0.49 -41.16 -15.56
C ALA A 213 1.08 -39.76 -15.30
N ILE A 214 0.24 -38.72 -15.25
CA ILE A 214 0.67 -37.35 -14.95
C ILE A 214 1.29 -37.30 -13.55
N ALA A 215 0.63 -37.87 -12.54
CA ALA A 215 1.16 -37.92 -11.18
C ALA A 215 2.51 -38.64 -11.09
N GLN A 216 2.74 -39.68 -11.92
CA GLN A 216 4.00 -40.39 -11.98
C GLN A 216 5.13 -39.53 -12.59
N THR A 217 4.85 -38.75 -13.63
CA THR A 217 5.83 -37.82 -14.21
C THR A 217 6.30 -36.76 -13.21
N PHE A 218 5.38 -36.20 -12.41
CA PHE A 218 5.74 -35.18 -11.41
C PHE A 218 6.46 -35.75 -10.17
N ARG A 219 6.40 -37.07 -9.91
CA ARG A 219 7.18 -37.70 -8.82
C ARG A 219 8.68 -37.63 -9.05
N SER A 220 9.13 -37.66 -10.31
CA SER A 220 10.56 -37.56 -10.67
C SER A 220 11.08 -36.12 -10.72
N ILE A 221 10.20 -35.11 -10.62
CA ILE A 221 10.59 -33.70 -10.75
C ILE A 221 10.72 -33.09 -9.35
N PRO A 222 11.85 -32.42 -9.03
CA PRO A 222 11.96 -31.74 -7.75
C PRO A 222 10.91 -30.63 -7.62
N ARG A 223 10.21 -30.60 -6.47
CA ARG A 223 9.15 -29.62 -6.18
C ARG A 223 9.63 -28.16 -6.19
N THR A 224 10.93 -27.91 -6.14
CA THR A 224 11.54 -26.57 -6.16
C THR A 224 11.88 -26.06 -7.56
N GLU A 225 11.79 -26.91 -8.59
CA GLU A 225 12.08 -26.53 -9.97
C GLU A 225 10.81 -26.07 -10.70
N LEU A 226 10.95 -25.12 -11.62
CA LEU A 226 9.87 -24.70 -12.49
C LEU A 226 9.76 -25.61 -13.70
N THR A 227 8.53 -25.87 -14.14
CA THR A 227 8.24 -26.73 -15.29
C THR A 227 7.31 -26.05 -16.28
N TYR A 228 7.41 -26.38 -17.56
CA TYR A 228 6.56 -25.83 -18.63
C TYR A 228 6.32 -26.88 -19.73
N LEU A 229 5.32 -26.69 -20.59
CA LEU A 229 4.96 -27.63 -21.67
C LEU A 229 5.27 -27.08 -23.06
N GLU A 230 5.18 -25.76 -23.24
CA GLU A 230 5.20 -25.12 -24.54
C GLU A 230 6.38 -24.17 -24.71
N ASP A 231 6.90 -24.10 -25.92
CA ASP A 231 7.94 -23.13 -26.26
C ASP A 231 7.38 -21.71 -26.24
N SER A 232 8.17 -20.79 -25.67
CA SER A 232 7.84 -19.37 -25.60
C SER A 232 7.66 -18.81 -27.02
N PRO A 233 6.60 -18.01 -27.28
CA PRO A 233 6.42 -17.33 -28.55
C PRO A 233 7.53 -16.29 -28.79
N ASP A 234 7.63 -15.82 -30.03
CA ASP A 234 8.50 -14.69 -30.33
C ASP A 234 7.91 -13.38 -29.77
N TYR A 235 8.40 -12.95 -28.61
CA TYR A 235 8.00 -11.70 -27.96
C TYR A 235 8.57 -10.44 -28.63
N CYS A 236 9.41 -10.56 -29.66
CA CYS A 236 9.87 -9.40 -30.43
C CYS A 236 8.72 -8.76 -31.22
N VAL A 237 7.82 -9.57 -31.76
CA VAL A 237 6.76 -9.14 -32.67
C VAL A 237 5.46 -8.88 -31.90
N LYS A 238 4.78 -7.78 -32.26
CA LYS A 238 3.44 -7.49 -31.73
C LYS A 238 2.44 -8.53 -32.22
N ASN A 239 1.71 -9.15 -31.31
CA ASN A 239 0.62 -10.06 -31.62
C ASN A 239 -0.64 -9.64 -30.87
N GLN A 240 -1.60 -9.05 -31.58
CA GLN A 240 -2.86 -8.57 -31.00
C GLN A 240 -3.72 -9.70 -30.45
N SER A 241 -3.71 -10.88 -31.08
CA SER A 241 -4.50 -12.04 -30.64
C SER A 241 -4.02 -12.65 -29.32
N MET A 242 -2.72 -12.48 -29.02
CA MET A 242 -2.07 -12.96 -27.80
C MET A 242 -1.73 -11.82 -26.82
N GLU A 243 -2.20 -10.60 -27.11
CA GLU A 243 -1.94 -9.37 -26.34
C GLU A 243 -0.45 -9.04 -26.11
N PHE A 244 0.44 -9.52 -26.99
CA PHE A 244 1.87 -9.15 -26.93
C PHE A 244 2.08 -7.83 -27.66
N GLN A 245 2.72 -6.86 -27.00
CA GLN A 245 2.99 -5.54 -27.60
C GLN A 245 4.24 -5.53 -28.50
N GLY A 246 5.08 -6.57 -28.46
CA GLY A 246 6.39 -6.59 -29.09
C GLY A 246 7.44 -5.79 -28.30
N THR A 247 8.65 -5.69 -28.84
CA THR A 247 9.74 -4.91 -28.21
C THR A 247 9.91 -3.51 -28.81
N GLU A 248 9.16 -3.17 -29.85
CA GLU A 248 9.22 -1.86 -30.49
C GLU A 248 8.78 -0.74 -29.52
N GLY A 249 9.54 0.36 -29.50
CA GLY A 249 9.28 1.51 -28.62
C GLY A 249 9.72 1.32 -27.17
N ARG A 250 10.27 0.15 -26.80
CA ARG A 250 10.79 -0.07 -25.44
C ARG A 250 12.15 0.59 -25.22
N GLU A 251 12.29 1.17 -24.04
CA GLU A 251 13.55 1.76 -23.61
C GLU A 251 14.57 0.68 -23.25
N CYS A 252 15.83 0.98 -23.51
CA CYS A 252 16.95 0.11 -23.21
C CYS A 252 18.16 0.95 -22.80
N LEU A 253 19.08 0.34 -22.06
CA LEU A 253 20.25 1.01 -21.51
C LEU A 253 21.51 0.65 -22.30
N LYS A 254 22.26 1.67 -22.72
CA LYS A 254 23.53 1.53 -23.43
C LYS A 254 24.67 2.05 -22.54
N GLY A 255 25.31 1.12 -21.84
CA GLY A 255 26.68 1.22 -21.32
C GLY A 255 27.00 2.33 -20.33
N ASP A 256 26.93 1.98 -19.03
CA ASP A 256 27.70 2.63 -17.97
C ASP A 256 28.46 1.58 -17.13
N LYS A 257 29.57 1.97 -16.50
CA LYS A 257 30.45 1.07 -15.72
C LYS A 257 29.82 0.61 -14.39
N ASP A 258 28.73 1.22 -13.95
CA ASP A 258 28.02 0.84 -12.71
C ASP A 258 26.75 -0.01 -12.92
N MET A 259 26.40 -0.33 -14.17
CA MET A 259 25.17 -1.10 -14.47
C MET A 259 25.31 -2.61 -14.28
N SER A 260 24.21 -3.29 -13.96
CA SER A 260 24.17 -4.76 -13.91
C SER A 260 24.38 -5.38 -15.31
N GLN A 261 24.82 -6.63 -15.35
CA GLN A 261 25.02 -7.36 -16.62
C GLN A 261 23.73 -7.42 -17.46
N ARG A 262 22.56 -7.51 -16.81
CA ARG A 262 21.25 -7.56 -17.45
C ARG A 262 20.92 -6.22 -18.12
N GLU A 263 21.13 -5.12 -17.42
CA GLU A 263 20.92 -3.76 -17.93
C GLU A 263 21.83 -3.45 -19.12
N ARG A 264 23.13 -3.78 -19.01
CA ARG A 264 24.10 -3.56 -20.10
C ARG A 264 23.75 -4.30 -21.39
N ARG A 265 23.10 -5.46 -21.29
CA ARG A 265 22.70 -6.28 -22.45
C ARG A 265 21.28 -5.96 -22.94
N SER A 266 20.56 -5.07 -22.28
CA SER A 266 19.16 -4.76 -22.59
C SER A 266 18.96 -4.31 -24.04
N CYS A 267 19.74 -3.35 -24.56
CA CYS A 267 19.61 -2.89 -25.94
C CYS A 267 19.90 -3.99 -26.98
N ARG A 268 20.85 -4.88 -26.67
CA ARG A 268 21.12 -6.03 -27.54
C ARG A 268 19.93 -6.98 -27.60
N ARG A 269 19.38 -7.31 -26.43
CA ARG A 269 18.30 -8.28 -26.29
C ARG A 269 16.95 -7.79 -26.82
N LEU A 270 16.62 -6.53 -26.54
CA LEU A 270 15.33 -5.93 -26.90
C LEU A 270 15.29 -5.45 -28.34
N CYS A 271 16.42 -4.94 -28.85
CA CYS A 271 16.48 -4.33 -30.17
C CYS A 271 17.21 -5.20 -31.18
N TYR A 272 18.52 -5.39 -31.03
CA TYR A 272 19.35 -6.03 -32.07
C TYR A 272 18.94 -7.47 -32.36
N GLU A 273 18.69 -8.28 -31.32
CA GLU A 273 18.24 -9.67 -31.49
C GLU A 273 16.81 -9.78 -32.03
N CYS A 274 16.03 -8.69 -31.95
CA CYS A 274 14.69 -8.58 -32.51
C CYS A 274 14.67 -7.92 -33.90
N GLY A 275 15.84 -7.63 -34.50
CA GLY A 275 15.94 -6.94 -35.78
C GLY A 275 15.59 -5.45 -35.73
N LEU A 276 15.47 -4.86 -34.54
CA LEU A 276 15.17 -3.44 -34.35
C LEU A 276 16.45 -2.62 -34.19
N ARG A 277 16.39 -1.36 -34.63
CA ARG A 277 17.45 -0.38 -34.44
C ARG A 277 17.26 0.38 -33.12
N VAL A 278 18.36 0.66 -32.43
CA VAL A 278 18.34 1.53 -31.25
C VAL A 278 18.32 2.99 -31.71
N VAL A 279 17.30 3.74 -31.30
CA VAL A 279 17.20 5.18 -31.55
C VAL A 279 17.43 5.92 -30.25
N ALA A 280 18.45 6.78 -30.21
CA ALA A 280 18.68 7.67 -29.09
C ALA A 280 17.67 8.81 -29.12
N LYS A 281 16.71 8.81 -28.19
CA LYS A 281 15.81 9.94 -27.98
C LYS A 281 16.37 10.80 -26.85
N ARG A 282 16.73 12.05 -27.16
CA ARG A 282 17.02 13.05 -26.13
C ARG A 282 15.68 13.49 -25.52
N ILE A 283 15.47 13.15 -24.26
CA ILE A 283 14.33 13.59 -23.47
C ILE A 283 14.89 14.52 -22.41
N GLU A 284 14.33 15.72 -22.30
CA GLU A 284 14.62 16.59 -21.17
C GLU A 284 13.90 16.01 -19.94
N VAL A 285 14.64 15.25 -19.14
CA VAL A 285 14.15 14.78 -17.85
C VAL A 285 14.41 15.88 -16.84
N VAL A 286 13.35 16.48 -16.32
CA VAL A 286 13.45 17.40 -15.18
C VAL A 286 13.65 16.57 -13.92
N SER A 287 14.91 16.31 -13.60
CA SER A 287 15.31 15.77 -12.31
C SER A 287 15.70 16.89 -11.34
N SER A 288 15.64 16.61 -10.05
CA SER A 288 16.12 17.53 -9.03
C SER A 288 17.65 17.66 -9.12
N CYS A 289 18.14 18.69 -9.81
CA CYS A 289 19.56 18.99 -10.00
C CYS A 289 20.00 20.16 -9.12
N ASN A 290 21.30 20.26 -8.80
CA ASN A 290 21.84 21.31 -7.92
C ASN A 290 21.12 21.42 -6.58
N CYS A 291 20.64 20.28 -6.08
CA CYS A 291 20.09 20.19 -4.74
C CYS A 291 21.19 20.60 -3.76
N LYS A 292 21.08 21.81 -3.19
CA LYS A 292 21.77 22.11 -1.95
C LYS A 292 21.11 21.26 -0.89
N PHE A 293 21.72 20.09 -0.67
CA PHE A 293 21.43 19.31 0.51
C PHE A 293 21.92 20.13 1.70
N HIS A 294 21.02 20.92 2.27
CA HIS A 294 21.24 21.44 3.59
C HIS A 294 21.38 20.22 4.50
N TRP A 295 22.53 20.12 5.17
CA TRP A 295 22.78 19.16 6.22
C TRP A 295 21.80 19.40 7.37
N CYS A 296 20.57 18.98 7.18
CA CYS A 296 19.66 18.64 8.24
C CYS A 296 19.68 17.11 8.32
N CYS A 297 20.42 16.63 9.32
CA CYS A 297 20.43 15.24 9.78
C CYS A 297 20.99 14.19 8.79
N THR A 298 22.31 14.06 8.78
CA THR A 298 23.09 13.03 8.07
C THR A 298 22.83 11.58 8.51
N ALA A 299 22.05 11.35 9.56
CA ALA A 299 21.86 10.02 10.13
C ALA A 299 20.73 9.15 9.53
N TYR A 300 19.96 9.56 8.50
CA TYR A 300 18.63 8.96 8.28
C TYR A 300 18.23 8.48 6.86
N LEU A 301 19.13 8.32 5.88
CA LEU A 301 18.75 7.69 4.58
C LEU A 301 17.98 6.36 4.75
N LYS A 302 18.26 5.61 5.83
CA LYS A 302 17.63 4.33 6.16
C LYS A 302 16.09 4.37 6.25
N TYR A 303 15.49 5.49 6.68
CA TYR A 303 14.03 5.55 6.90
C TYR A 303 13.27 6.37 5.86
N ALA A 304 13.98 6.99 4.91
CA ALA A 304 13.40 7.91 3.93
C ALA A 304 12.22 7.30 3.16
N ARG A 305 12.33 6.02 2.75
CA ARG A 305 11.24 5.30 2.07
C ARG A 305 9.99 5.14 2.94
N SER A 306 10.17 4.76 4.21
CA SER A 306 9.05 4.60 5.15
C SER A 306 8.39 5.95 5.47
N VAL A 307 9.17 7.01 5.57
CA VAL A 307 8.67 8.38 5.73
C VAL A 307 7.83 8.79 4.52
N GLN A 308 8.35 8.60 3.30
CA GLN A 308 7.63 8.94 2.07
C GLN A 308 6.30 8.17 1.97
N MET A 309 6.31 6.87 2.28
CA MET A 309 5.09 6.07 2.34
C MET A 309 4.10 6.63 3.37
N GLY A 310 4.57 7.01 4.56
CA GLY A 310 3.71 7.57 5.60
C GLY A 310 3.08 8.92 5.24
N VAL A 311 3.80 9.80 4.54
CA VAL A 311 3.22 11.02 3.98
C VAL A 311 2.10 10.69 2.99
N GLN A 312 2.33 9.73 2.09
CA GLN A 312 1.31 9.30 1.13
C GLN A 312 0.07 8.70 1.81
N THR A 313 0.26 7.86 2.84
CA THR A 313 -0.84 7.35 3.66
C THR A 313 -1.69 8.50 4.24
N GLY A 314 -1.02 9.54 4.77
CA GLY A 314 -1.69 10.74 5.27
C GLY A 314 -2.49 11.50 4.19
N VAL A 315 -1.91 11.68 3.00
CA VAL A 315 -2.56 12.37 1.87
C VAL A 315 -3.78 11.62 1.35
N VAL A 316 -3.68 10.30 1.18
CA VAL A 316 -4.80 9.47 0.74
C VAL A 316 -5.97 9.57 1.73
N GLU A 317 -5.66 9.51 3.02
CA GLU A 317 -6.69 9.64 4.06
C GLU A 317 -7.27 11.06 4.11
N CYS A 318 -6.47 12.10 3.88
CA CYS A 318 -6.97 13.47 3.75
C CYS A 318 -7.99 13.61 2.61
N LYS A 319 -7.68 13.08 1.43
CA LYS A 319 -8.60 13.06 0.28
C LYS A 319 -9.90 12.32 0.61
N HIS A 320 -9.79 11.20 1.32
CA HIS A 320 -10.96 10.45 1.77
C HIS A 320 -11.83 11.29 2.73
N GLN A 321 -11.24 11.84 3.79
CA GLN A 321 -11.95 12.62 4.83
C GLN A 321 -12.61 13.90 4.31
N PHE A 322 -12.15 14.43 3.16
CA PHE A 322 -12.64 15.68 2.57
C PHE A 322 -13.33 15.49 1.21
N SER A 323 -13.59 14.26 0.78
CA SER A 323 -14.19 13.96 -0.54
C SER A 323 -15.50 14.72 -0.79
N TRP A 324 -16.28 14.96 0.27
CA TRP A 324 -17.60 15.59 0.22
C TRP A 324 -17.65 17.00 0.84
N ASP A 325 -16.49 17.60 1.09
CA ASP A 325 -16.32 18.97 1.58
C ASP A 325 -15.98 19.93 0.45
N ARG A 326 -16.24 21.24 0.60
CA ARG A 326 -15.96 22.25 -0.45
C ARG A 326 -14.49 22.26 -0.85
N TRP A 327 -13.60 22.04 0.12
CA TRP A 327 -12.19 21.71 -0.09
C TRP A 327 -12.00 20.19 0.02
N ASN A 328 -11.39 19.57 -0.99
CA ASN A 328 -11.30 18.11 -1.14
C ASN A 328 -9.87 17.57 -1.04
N CYS A 329 -8.99 18.25 -0.31
CA CYS A 329 -7.57 17.93 -0.23
C CYS A 329 -6.88 17.82 -1.61
N PRO A 330 -6.82 18.93 -2.39
CA PRO A 330 -6.18 18.93 -3.70
C PRO A 330 -4.66 18.74 -3.59
N ASP A 331 -4.02 18.24 -4.64
CA ASP A 331 -2.58 17.96 -4.65
C ASP A 331 -1.72 19.22 -4.42
N SER A 332 -2.24 20.40 -4.77
CA SER A 332 -1.61 21.69 -4.49
C SER A 332 -1.43 21.94 -2.98
N ALA A 333 -2.32 21.40 -2.14
CA ALA A 333 -2.27 21.54 -0.70
C ALA A 333 -1.40 20.47 -0.01
N THR A 334 -0.84 19.51 -0.76
CA THR A 334 0.01 18.45 -0.22
C THR A 334 1.50 18.66 -0.53
N LEU A 335 1.83 19.74 -1.27
CA LEU A 335 3.21 20.12 -1.58
C LEU A 335 3.76 21.07 -0.51
N PRO A 336 5.03 20.89 -0.04
CA PRO A 336 5.64 21.73 1.00
C PRO A 336 5.60 23.24 0.71
N LYS A 337 5.65 23.63 -0.57
CA LYS A 337 5.59 25.03 -1.02
C LYS A 337 4.16 25.56 -1.27
N GLY A 338 3.16 24.68 -1.34
CA GLY A 338 1.77 25.02 -1.67
C GLY A 338 0.92 25.46 -0.49
N LEU A 339 1.32 25.11 0.74
CA LEU A 339 0.58 25.38 1.97
C LEU A 339 0.71 26.81 2.50
N ARG A 340 0.99 27.85 1.70
CA ARG A 340 1.41 29.19 2.18
C ARG A 340 0.49 29.89 3.20
N ARG A 341 -0.78 29.50 3.31
CA ARG A 341 -1.73 30.07 4.28
C ARG A 341 -1.92 29.11 5.45
N ALA A 342 -2.06 29.64 6.66
CA ALA A 342 -2.30 28.84 7.86
C ALA A 342 -3.81 28.76 8.15
N THR A 343 -4.56 28.07 7.27
CA THR A 343 -6.02 27.85 7.42
C THR A 343 -6.32 26.57 8.17
N ARG A 344 -7.60 26.38 8.53
CA ARG A 344 -8.09 25.17 9.18
C ARG A 344 -7.81 23.88 8.39
N GLU A 345 -7.90 23.92 7.07
CA GLU A 345 -7.62 22.75 6.22
C GLU A 345 -6.13 22.39 6.27
N THR A 346 -5.26 23.41 6.30
CA THR A 346 -3.82 23.19 6.38
C THR A 346 -3.39 22.61 7.71
N SER A 347 -4.05 22.97 8.82
CA SER A 347 -3.77 22.36 10.14
C SER A 347 -4.04 20.86 10.14
N PHE A 348 -5.11 20.42 9.46
CA PHE A 348 -5.39 19.00 9.28
C PHE A 348 -4.34 18.31 8.41
N VAL A 349 -3.89 18.92 7.30
CA VAL A 349 -2.86 18.35 6.41
C VAL A 349 -1.56 18.11 7.16
N HIS A 350 -1.11 19.08 7.95
CA HIS A 350 0.09 18.96 8.79
C HIS A 350 -0.07 17.82 9.81
N ALA A 351 -1.20 17.79 10.53
CA ALA A 351 -1.48 16.75 11.51
C ALA A 351 -1.54 15.34 10.90
N ILE A 352 -2.30 15.14 9.82
CA ILE A 352 -2.47 13.81 9.21
C ILE A 352 -1.19 13.32 8.54
N SER A 353 -0.35 14.22 8.02
CA SER A 353 0.95 13.86 7.44
C SER A 353 1.93 13.41 8.53
N ALA A 354 2.03 14.16 9.63
CA ALA A 354 2.86 13.78 10.78
C ALA A 354 2.40 12.46 11.42
N ALA A 355 1.08 12.28 11.54
CA ALA A 355 0.46 11.04 11.99
C ALA A 355 0.78 9.86 11.05
N GLY A 356 0.65 10.06 9.72
CA GLY A 356 0.93 9.03 8.71
C GLY A 356 2.38 8.56 8.72
N VAL A 357 3.33 9.48 8.86
CA VAL A 357 4.76 9.16 9.01
C VAL A 357 5.00 8.35 10.29
N MET A 358 4.51 8.82 11.43
CA MET A 358 4.67 8.13 12.72
C MET A 358 4.04 6.73 12.70
N HIS A 359 2.81 6.61 12.19
CA HIS A 359 2.08 5.35 12.09
C HIS A 359 2.83 4.35 11.21
N THR A 360 3.27 4.77 10.03
CA THR A 360 3.99 3.89 9.09
C THR A 360 5.33 3.42 9.65
N LEU A 361 6.06 4.31 10.32
CA LEU A 361 7.34 3.95 10.95
C LEU A 361 7.16 3.00 12.12
N ALA A 362 6.22 3.29 13.03
CA ALA A 362 5.92 2.43 14.16
C ALA A 362 5.44 1.04 13.68
N ARG A 363 4.62 1.00 12.61
CA ARG A 363 4.21 -0.23 11.95
C ARG A 363 5.42 -0.99 11.43
N ASN A 364 6.23 -0.41 10.54
CA ASN A 364 7.39 -1.06 9.93
C ASN A 364 8.42 -1.54 10.97
N CYS A 365 8.54 -0.84 12.10
CA CYS A 365 9.32 -1.31 13.24
C CYS A 365 8.76 -2.58 13.88
N SER A 366 7.46 -2.60 14.18
CA SER A 366 6.78 -3.79 14.70
C SER A 366 6.86 -4.98 13.74
N LEU A 367 6.97 -4.70 12.43
CA LEU A 367 7.10 -5.72 11.40
C LEU A 367 8.51 -6.33 11.32
N GLY A 368 9.50 -5.66 11.91
CA GLY A 368 10.90 -5.97 11.71
C GLY A 368 11.42 -5.63 10.32
N ASP A 369 10.75 -4.70 9.61
CA ASP A 369 11.16 -4.22 8.27
C ASP A 369 12.28 -3.16 8.36
N LEU A 370 12.56 -2.67 9.57
CA LEU A 370 13.59 -1.67 9.85
C LEU A 370 14.58 -2.24 10.88
N ASP A 371 15.84 -2.48 10.50
CA ASP A 371 16.78 -3.24 11.37
C ASP A 371 17.20 -2.53 12.67
N SER A 372 16.88 -1.25 12.81
CA SER A 372 17.32 -0.39 13.94
C SER A 372 16.17 -0.04 14.89
N CYS A 373 15.03 -0.69 14.74
CA CYS A 373 13.93 -0.64 15.70
C CYS A 373 13.23 -2.01 15.78
N GLY A 374 12.25 -2.11 16.66
CA GLY A 374 11.44 -3.30 16.86
C GLY A 374 10.22 -2.96 17.71
N CYS A 375 9.51 -3.99 18.15
CA CYS A 375 8.41 -3.86 19.11
C CYS A 375 8.87 -3.13 20.39
N ASP A 376 7.97 -2.37 21.00
CA ASP A 376 8.12 -1.94 22.38
C ASP A 376 7.91 -3.14 23.31
N VAL A 377 8.93 -3.45 24.11
CA VAL A 377 8.96 -4.56 25.07
C VAL A 377 9.07 -4.08 26.51
N SER A 378 9.00 -2.76 26.75
CA SER A 378 9.21 -2.13 28.07
C SER A 378 8.24 -2.61 29.15
N ARG A 379 7.07 -3.10 28.73
CA ARG A 379 6.01 -3.62 29.61
C ARG A 379 5.92 -5.14 29.63
N ASN A 380 6.62 -5.86 28.76
CA ASN A 380 6.47 -7.31 28.64
C ASN A 380 6.78 -8.01 29.98
N GLY A 381 5.95 -9.01 30.32
CA GLY A 381 6.02 -9.75 31.57
C GLY A 381 5.37 -9.05 32.78
N LYS A 382 4.99 -7.77 32.68
CA LYS A 382 4.31 -7.07 33.78
C LYS A 382 2.82 -7.44 33.84
N ILE A 383 2.29 -7.54 35.06
CA ILE A 383 0.86 -7.74 35.30
C ILE A 383 0.12 -6.48 34.87
N GLY A 384 -0.82 -6.63 33.92
CA GLY A 384 -1.61 -5.51 33.42
C GLY A 384 -2.92 -5.29 34.18
N GLY A 385 -3.36 -6.29 34.94
CA GLY A 385 -4.56 -6.30 35.76
C GLY A 385 -4.97 -7.74 36.09
N PRO A 386 -6.12 -7.96 36.75
CA PRO A 386 -6.58 -9.29 37.10
C PRO A 386 -6.72 -10.19 35.86
N GLY A 387 -6.03 -11.33 35.86
CA GLY A 387 -6.12 -12.34 34.79
C GLY A 387 -5.40 -12.00 33.49
N TRP A 388 -4.53 -10.98 33.43
CA TRP A 388 -3.77 -10.71 32.20
C TRP A 388 -2.37 -10.09 32.37
N LEU A 389 -1.51 -10.41 31.41
CA LEU A 389 -0.10 -10.01 31.37
C LEU A 389 0.19 -9.19 30.11
N TRP A 390 1.14 -8.26 30.20
CA TRP A 390 1.71 -7.59 29.04
C TRP A 390 2.66 -8.54 28.29
N GLY A 391 2.52 -8.66 26.99
CA GLY A 391 3.39 -9.47 26.14
C GLY A 391 3.24 -9.11 24.68
N GLY A 392 3.57 -10.03 23.77
CA GLY A 392 3.45 -9.80 22.33
C GLY A 392 4.36 -8.68 21.79
N CYS A 393 3.94 -8.08 20.67
CA CYS A 393 4.63 -6.98 20.00
C CYS A 393 3.82 -5.69 20.14
N SER A 394 4.14 -4.85 21.15
CA SER A 394 3.54 -3.52 21.22
C SER A 394 4.16 -2.60 20.17
N ALA A 395 3.34 -1.77 19.53
CA ALA A 395 3.83 -0.83 18.52
C ALA A 395 4.76 0.23 19.12
N ASN A 396 5.96 0.36 18.55
CA ASN A 396 6.97 1.31 19.04
C ASN A 396 6.69 2.73 18.52
N VAL A 397 5.63 3.32 19.04
CA VAL A 397 5.16 4.65 18.67
C VAL A 397 6.12 5.75 19.08
N ASP A 398 6.93 5.56 20.13
CA ASP A 398 7.93 6.55 20.53
C ASP A 398 9.06 6.66 19.51
N PHE A 399 9.49 5.54 18.93
CA PHE A 399 10.40 5.56 17.79
C PHE A 399 9.76 6.27 16.60
N GLY A 400 8.52 5.89 16.25
CA GLY A 400 7.78 6.51 15.14
C GLY A 400 7.61 8.02 15.31
N GLU A 401 7.32 8.48 16.53
CA GLU A 401 7.22 9.88 16.90
C GLU A 401 8.55 10.60 16.74
N LYS A 402 9.65 10.04 17.29
CA LYS A 402 10.98 10.63 17.20
C LYS A 402 11.40 10.89 15.76
N ILE A 403 11.23 9.90 14.89
CA ILE A 403 11.60 10.02 13.48
C ILE A 403 10.60 10.94 12.74
N SER A 404 9.29 10.84 13.00
CA SER A 404 8.30 11.77 12.42
C SER A 404 8.61 13.22 12.77
N LYS A 405 8.98 13.50 14.03
CA LYS A 405 9.45 14.81 14.47
C LYS A 405 10.67 15.27 13.66
N GLN A 406 11.69 14.44 13.54
CA GLN A 406 12.91 14.79 12.81
C GLN A 406 12.68 15.09 11.32
N TYR A 407 11.71 14.43 10.68
CA TYR A 407 11.44 14.60 9.25
C TYR A 407 10.40 15.67 8.92
N VAL A 408 9.27 15.66 9.62
CA VAL A 408 8.15 16.54 9.30
C VAL A 408 8.38 17.92 9.90
N ASP A 409 8.92 18.00 11.13
CA ASP A 409 9.18 19.29 11.76
C ASP A 409 10.40 20.00 11.15
N SER A 410 11.37 19.27 10.58
CA SER A 410 12.53 19.88 9.89
C SER A 410 12.17 20.58 8.57
N GLN A 411 10.98 20.34 8.02
CA GLN A 411 10.47 21.11 6.88
C GLN A 411 10.05 22.53 7.28
N GLU A 412 9.79 22.76 8.57
CA GLU A 412 9.40 24.07 9.10
C GLU A 412 10.67 24.87 9.48
N THR A 413 11.30 25.51 8.49
CA THR A 413 12.55 26.27 8.70
C THR A 413 12.34 27.71 9.18
N GLY A 414 11.09 28.19 9.21
CA GLY A 414 10.73 29.56 9.62
C GLY A 414 10.67 29.72 11.14
N GLN A 415 10.92 30.93 11.62
CA GLN A 415 10.64 31.36 13.00
C GLN A 415 9.37 32.23 13.07
N ASP A 416 8.51 32.15 12.05
CA ASP A 416 7.27 32.91 11.98
C ASP A 416 6.15 32.19 12.78
N PRO A 417 5.06 32.90 13.13
CA PRO A 417 3.95 32.30 13.87
C PRO A 417 3.33 31.09 13.16
N ARG A 418 3.42 31.08 11.83
CA ARG A 418 2.99 29.99 10.97
C ARG A 418 3.78 28.71 11.25
N ALA A 419 5.11 28.78 11.30
CA ALA A 419 5.94 27.61 11.62
C ALA A 419 5.59 27.05 13.02
N ALA A 420 5.37 27.92 14.01
CA ALA A 420 4.97 27.49 15.36
C ALA A 420 3.61 26.74 15.35
N VAL A 421 2.63 27.25 14.60
CA VAL A 421 1.33 26.60 14.40
C VAL A 421 1.46 25.26 13.67
N ASN A 422 2.30 25.18 12.64
CA ASN A 422 2.55 23.93 11.91
C ASN A 422 3.18 22.87 12.82
N LEU A 423 4.17 23.25 13.63
CA LEU A 423 4.81 22.36 14.60
C LEU A 423 3.81 21.85 15.66
N HIS A 424 2.92 22.72 16.16
CA HIS A 424 1.84 22.32 17.07
C HIS A 424 0.92 21.30 16.42
N ASN A 425 0.45 21.56 15.19
CA ASN A 425 -0.44 20.66 14.47
C ASN A 425 0.23 19.32 14.12
N ASN A 426 1.51 19.32 13.76
CA ASN A 426 2.29 18.09 13.59
C ASN A 426 2.31 17.27 14.89
N ALA A 427 2.52 17.91 16.04
CA ALA A 427 2.49 17.25 17.34
C ALA A 427 1.09 16.71 17.68
N ALA A 428 0.03 17.47 17.43
CA ALA A 428 -1.35 17.02 17.61
C ALA A 428 -1.66 15.78 16.75
N GLY A 429 -1.16 15.72 15.52
CA GLY A 429 -1.23 14.55 14.65
C GLY A 429 -0.55 13.31 15.23
N ARG A 430 0.66 13.45 15.74
CA ARG A 430 1.39 12.37 16.42
C ARG A 430 0.66 11.88 17.67
N LEU A 431 0.10 12.80 18.46
CA LEU A 431 -0.73 12.47 19.61
C LEU A 431 -2.04 11.78 19.23
N ALA A 432 -2.63 12.11 18.08
CA ALA A 432 -3.82 11.40 17.59
C ALA A 432 -3.55 9.91 17.36
N VAL A 433 -2.37 9.54 16.85
CA VAL A 433 -1.96 8.12 16.72
C VAL A 433 -1.91 7.45 18.10
N LYS A 434 -1.31 8.11 19.10
CA LYS A 434 -1.24 7.58 20.48
C LYS A 434 -2.63 7.47 21.13
N ALA A 435 -3.49 8.46 20.93
CA ALA A 435 -4.83 8.51 21.51
C ALA A 435 -5.79 7.45 20.94
N THR A 436 -5.55 7.01 19.70
CA THR A 436 -6.37 6.01 19.01
C THR A 436 -5.81 4.59 19.10
N MET A 437 -4.68 4.38 19.79
CA MET A 437 -4.13 3.04 20.01
C MET A 437 -5.08 2.17 20.83
N ARG A 438 -5.13 0.88 20.48
CA ARG A 438 -5.98 -0.10 21.16
C ARG A 438 -5.14 -1.17 21.86
N ARG A 439 -5.60 -1.62 23.01
CA ARG A 439 -5.06 -2.81 23.67
C ARG A 439 -5.74 -4.04 23.11
N VAL A 440 -4.97 -4.89 22.45
CA VAL A 440 -5.43 -6.18 21.93
C VAL A 440 -4.92 -7.28 22.85
N CYS A 441 -5.74 -8.31 23.07
CA CYS A 441 -5.45 -9.40 23.98
C CYS A 441 -5.68 -10.74 23.30
N ARG A 442 -4.78 -11.69 23.54
CA ARG A 442 -4.93 -13.10 23.19
C ARG A 442 -5.18 -13.93 24.43
N CYS A 443 -6.24 -14.73 24.40
CA CYS A 443 -6.58 -15.62 25.51
C CYS A 443 -5.77 -16.92 25.46
N HIS A 444 -5.39 -17.38 26.65
CA HIS A 444 -4.66 -18.61 26.91
C HIS A 444 -5.40 -19.39 28.01
N GLY A 445 -5.83 -20.60 27.67
CA GLY A 445 -6.53 -21.51 28.57
C GLY A 445 -6.99 -22.77 27.84
N MET A 446 -7.27 -23.85 28.58
CA MET A 446 -7.80 -25.08 27.98
C MET A 446 -9.08 -24.76 27.20
N SER A 447 -9.16 -25.24 25.96
CA SER A 447 -10.31 -25.04 25.05
C SER A 447 -10.68 -23.57 24.74
N GLN A 448 -9.70 -22.69 24.52
CA GLN A 448 -9.90 -21.24 24.29
C GLN A 448 -10.51 -20.49 25.48
N SER A 449 -10.44 -21.03 26.70
CA SER A 449 -10.82 -20.27 27.89
C SER A 449 -9.88 -19.07 28.10
N CYS A 450 -10.44 -17.93 28.53
CA CYS A 450 -9.71 -16.69 28.79
C CYS A 450 -9.23 -16.57 30.25
N SER A 451 -8.85 -17.69 30.89
CA SER A 451 -8.39 -17.73 32.28
C SER A 451 -7.11 -16.92 32.49
N VAL A 452 -6.23 -16.92 31.49
CA VAL A 452 -5.09 -16.02 31.38
C VAL A 452 -5.14 -15.39 29.99
N LYS A 453 -4.78 -14.12 29.85
CA LYS A 453 -4.61 -13.51 28.53
C LYS A 453 -3.37 -12.64 28.48
N THR A 454 -2.76 -12.58 27.30
CA THR A 454 -1.59 -11.74 27.02
C THR A 454 -2.04 -10.57 26.16
N CYS A 455 -1.74 -9.35 26.55
CA CYS A 455 -2.14 -8.16 25.80
C CYS A 455 -0.94 -7.31 25.35
N TRP A 456 -1.11 -6.62 24.23
CA TRP A 456 -0.16 -5.64 23.69
C TRP A 456 -0.90 -4.42 23.16
N THR A 457 -0.17 -3.33 22.95
CA THR A 457 -0.72 -2.13 22.32
C THR A 457 -0.54 -2.21 20.81
N GLN A 458 -1.63 -2.18 20.06
CA GLN A 458 -1.64 -2.21 18.60
C GLN A 458 -1.96 -0.82 18.04
N LEU A 459 -1.35 -0.48 16.90
CA LEU A 459 -1.77 0.67 16.10
C LEU A 459 -3.21 0.45 15.61
N PRO A 460 -4.01 1.51 15.52
CA PRO A 460 -5.34 1.43 14.92
C PRO A 460 -5.26 1.33 13.39
N ASP A 461 -6.41 1.06 12.76
CA ASP A 461 -6.57 1.37 11.34
C ASP A 461 -6.35 2.87 11.14
N PHE A 462 -5.64 3.24 10.08
CA PHE A 462 -5.32 4.65 9.83
C PHE A 462 -6.59 5.50 9.58
N ARG A 463 -7.69 4.87 9.15
CA ARG A 463 -9.01 5.48 9.05
C ARG A 463 -9.50 6.02 10.39
N ASP A 464 -9.23 5.33 11.49
CA ASP A 464 -9.65 5.77 12.83
C ASP A 464 -8.88 7.03 13.26
N VAL A 465 -7.59 7.12 12.90
CA VAL A 465 -6.77 8.32 13.09
C VAL A 465 -7.33 9.49 12.27
N GLY A 466 -7.70 9.22 11.00
CA GLY A 466 -8.34 10.20 10.12
C GLY A 466 -9.66 10.73 10.68
N ASN A 467 -10.53 9.84 11.16
CA ASN A 467 -11.82 10.19 11.78
C ASN A 467 -11.62 11.03 13.06
N TYR A 468 -10.67 10.65 13.90
CA TYR A 468 -10.32 11.39 15.11
C TYR A 468 -9.84 12.82 14.77
N LEU A 469 -8.90 12.94 13.83
CA LEU A 469 -8.40 14.24 13.39
C LEU A 469 -9.47 15.07 12.67
N LYS A 470 -10.42 14.44 11.97
CA LYS A 470 -11.52 15.16 11.31
C LYS A 470 -12.44 15.82 12.33
N THR A 471 -12.66 15.15 13.46
CA THR A 471 -13.37 15.72 14.60
C THR A 471 -12.60 16.91 15.17
N LYS A 472 -11.29 16.78 15.41
CA LYS A 472 -10.43 17.88 15.87
C LYS A 472 -10.39 19.05 14.89
N HIS A 473 -10.41 18.80 13.59
CA HIS A 473 -10.51 19.84 12.56
C HIS A 473 -11.81 20.64 12.67
N SER A 474 -12.95 19.98 12.94
CA SER A 474 -14.22 20.70 13.12
C SER A 474 -14.22 21.63 14.34
N GLN A 475 -13.45 21.27 15.37
CA GLN A 475 -13.29 21.99 16.64
C GLN A 475 -12.07 22.92 16.68
N ALA A 476 -11.33 23.01 15.57
CA ALA A 476 -10.07 23.74 15.53
C ALA A 476 -10.25 25.22 15.89
N GLN A 477 -9.26 25.76 16.60
CA GLN A 477 -9.31 27.11 17.15
C GLN A 477 -8.44 28.06 16.34
N LYS A 478 -8.96 29.29 16.12
CA LYS A 478 -8.16 30.35 15.50
C LYS A 478 -7.33 31.03 16.57
N LEU A 479 -6.02 31.08 16.36
CA LEU A 479 -5.11 31.80 17.23
C LEU A 479 -5.08 33.29 16.84
N ASN A 480 -5.56 34.15 17.73
CA ASN A 480 -5.47 35.60 17.56
C ASN A 480 -4.17 36.11 18.18
N ILE A 481 -3.23 36.58 17.35
CA ILE A 481 -1.96 37.14 17.80
C ILE A 481 -2.09 38.66 17.84
N ASP A 482 -1.98 39.26 19.03
CA ASP A 482 -2.10 40.71 19.18
C ASP A 482 -0.96 41.46 18.48
N ARG A 483 -1.32 42.23 17.45
CA ARG A 483 -0.41 43.03 16.61
C ARG A 483 0.44 44.05 17.39
N LYS A 484 0.06 44.41 18.63
CA LYS A 484 0.81 45.35 19.47
C LYS A 484 2.20 44.81 19.86
N HIS A 485 2.38 43.48 19.95
CA HIS A 485 3.67 42.87 20.27
C HIS A 485 4.58 42.66 19.05
N MET A 486 4.05 42.75 17.83
CA MET A 486 4.84 42.62 16.58
C MET A 486 5.52 43.92 16.12
N ARG A 487 5.20 45.09 16.71
CA ARG A 487 5.82 46.39 16.35
C ARG A 487 7.13 46.67 17.09
N ALA A 488 7.48 45.89 18.10
CA ALA A 488 8.80 45.93 18.71
C ALA A 488 9.71 44.99 17.93
N GLY A 489 10.67 45.53 17.17
CA GLY A 489 11.57 44.80 16.26
C GLY A 489 12.55 43.81 16.89
N ASN A 490 12.21 43.17 18.03
CA ASN A 490 12.99 42.15 18.69
C ASN A 490 12.29 40.78 18.62
N SER A 491 12.79 39.87 17.77
CA SER A 491 12.21 38.54 17.52
C SER A 491 12.00 37.67 18.77
N ALA A 492 12.79 37.85 19.84
CA ALA A 492 12.69 37.03 21.04
C ALA A 492 11.39 37.26 21.85
N VAL A 493 10.89 38.51 21.88
CA VAL A 493 9.69 38.88 22.65
C VAL A 493 8.42 38.43 21.93
N SER A 494 8.40 38.50 20.59
CA SER A 494 7.29 37.98 19.77
C SER A 494 7.20 36.45 19.83
N GLN A 495 8.34 35.75 19.92
CA GLN A 495 8.37 34.29 20.04
C GLN A 495 7.83 33.82 21.40
N GLY A 496 8.15 34.52 22.49
CA GLY A 496 7.64 34.22 23.84
C GLY A 496 6.11 34.29 23.91
N ALA A 497 5.52 35.38 23.40
CA ALA A 497 4.06 35.54 23.40
C ALA A 497 3.30 34.46 22.61
N ILE A 498 3.90 33.92 21.54
CA ILE A 498 3.31 32.82 20.75
C ILE A 498 3.42 31.51 21.51
N VAL A 499 4.56 31.24 22.15
CA VAL A 499 4.75 30.04 22.99
C VAL A 499 3.79 30.05 24.17
N ASP A 500 3.63 31.18 24.85
CA ASP A 500 2.69 31.33 25.97
C ASP A 500 1.23 31.11 25.53
N ALA A 501 0.84 31.64 24.36
CA ALA A 501 -0.49 31.41 23.81
C ALA A 501 -0.72 29.94 23.44
N LEU A 502 0.30 29.25 22.90
CA LEU A 502 0.24 27.82 22.60
C LEU A 502 0.18 26.95 23.85
N ASP A 503 0.84 27.34 24.94
CA ASP A 503 0.83 26.60 26.21
C ASP A 503 -0.56 26.57 26.85
N SER A 504 -1.41 27.57 26.58
CA SER A 504 -2.81 27.58 27.01
C SER A 504 -3.71 26.63 26.20
N ILE A 505 -3.23 26.11 25.07
CA ILE A 505 -3.98 25.26 24.15
C ILE A 505 -3.58 23.80 24.35
N ALA A 506 -4.57 22.92 24.47
CA ALA A 506 -4.30 21.49 24.58
C ALA A 506 -3.54 20.98 23.34
N ARG A 507 -2.46 20.23 23.57
CA ARG A 507 -1.58 19.69 22.51
C ARG A 507 -2.29 18.77 21.50
N THR A 508 -3.50 18.30 21.82
CA THR A 508 -4.32 17.44 20.97
C THR A 508 -5.29 18.21 20.07
N GLU A 509 -5.40 19.53 20.25
CA GLU A 509 -6.26 20.40 19.44
C GLU A 509 -5.53 20.94 18.22
N LEU A 510 -6.27 21.13 17.12
CA LEU A 510 -5.74 21.76 15.92
C LEU A 510 -5.96 23.27 15.97
N ILE A 511 -5.00 24.02 15.47
CA ILE A 511 -5.03 25.48 15.47
C ILE A 511 -4.68 26.07 14.10
N TYR A 512 -5.17 27.27 13.81
CA TYR A 512 -4.92 27.99 12.57
C TYR A 512 -4.85 29.51 12.81
N LEU A 513 -4.29 30.26 11.85
CA LEU A 513 -4.12 31.72 11.95
C LEU A 513 -5.09 32.49 11.06
N GLU A 514 -5.44 31.92 9.90
CA GLU A 514 -6.21 32.58 8.86
C GLU A 514 -7.54 31.90 8.61
N GLU A 515 -8.58 32.69 8.37
CA GLU A 515 -9.86 32.14 7.91
C GLU A 515 -9.69 31.45 6.56
N SER A 516 -10.41 30.33 6.44
CA SER A 516 -10.53 29.58 5.20
C SER A 516 -11.13 30.47 4.10
N PRO A 517 -10.53 30.51 2.89
CA PRO A 517 -11.10 31.24 1.77
C PRO A 517 -12.43 30.63 1.32
N ASP A 518 -13.15 31.36 0.47
CA ASP A 518 -14.30 30.80 -0.23
C ASP A 518 -13.87 29.74 -1.25
N TYR A 519 -13.97 28.47 -0.87
CA TYR A 519 -13.67 27.32 -1.72
C TYR A 519 -14.71 27.04 -2.81
N CYS A 520 -15.84 27.75 -2.82
CA CYS A 520 -16.85 27.60 -3.86
C CYS A 520 -16.32 28.10 -5.22
N ARG A 521 -15.60 29.23 -5.22
CA ARG A 521 -15.14 29.89 -6.44
C ARG A 521 -13.78 29.39 -6.88
N ARG A 522 -13.63 29.19 -8.19
CA ARG A 522 -12.32 28.91 -8.79
C ARG A 522 -11.43 30.13 -8.66
N ASN A 523 -10.21 29.94 -8.16
CA ASN A 523 -9.18 30.96 -8.10
C ASN A 523 -7.82 30.33 -8.46
N VAL A 524 -7.36 30.61 -9.68
CA VAL A 524 -6.13 30.03 -10.23
C VAL A 524 -4.88 30.50 -9.47
N SER A 525 -4.82 31.77 -9.05
CA SER A 525 -3.66 32.30 -8.34
C SER A 525 -3.52 31.72 -6.94
N MET A 526 -4.63 31.31 -6.32
CA MET A 526 -4.66 30.63 -5.02
C MET A 526 -4.70 29.11 -5.12
N GLY A 527 -4.66 28.54 -6.34
CA GLY A 527 -4.74 27.09 -6.57
C GLY A 527 -6.07 26.47 -6.13
N LEU A 528 -7.15 27.25 -6.08
CA LEU A 528 -8.49 26.79 -5.71
C LEU A 528 -9.27 26.37 -6.95
N PRO A 529 -9.66 25.08 -7.10
CA PRO A 529 -10.38 24.61 -8.28
C PRO A 529 -11.85 25.07 -8.33
N GLY A 530 -12.44 25.42 -7.18
CA GLY A 530 -13.88 25.68 -7.04
C GLY A 530 -14.70 24.40 -6.88
N THR A 531 -16.03 24.54 -6.70
CA THR A 531 -16.95 23.40 -6.57
C THR A 531 -17.72 23.06 -7.84
N GLU A 532 -17.60 23.87 -8.89
CA GLU A 532 -18.21 23.61 -10.20
C GLU A 532 -17.68 22.30 -10.81
N GLY A 533 -18.58 21.49 -11.34
CA GLY A 533 -18.30 20.18 -11.93
C GLY A 533 -18.11 19.04 -10.92
N ARG A 534 -18.11 19.32 -9.61
CA ARG A 534 -17.92 18.27 -8.60
C ARG A 534 -19.17 17.40 -8.42
N GLU A 535 -18.93 16.11 -8.26
CA GLU A 535 -19.98 15.14 -7.93
C GLU A 535 -20.44 15.29 -6.47
N CYS A 536 -21.73 15.06 -6.23
CA CYS A 536 -22.36 15.07 -4.92
C CYS A 536 -23.39 13.94 -4.80
N VAL A 537 -23.86 13.68 -3.58
CA VAL A 537 -24.80 12.61 -3.26
C VAL A 537 -26.15 13.21 -2.84
N ALA A 538 -27.18 13.03 -3.66
CA ALA A 538 -28.55 13.45 -3.36
C ALA A 538 -29.39 12.31 -2.74
N HIS A 539 -29.37 11.13 -3.36
CA HIS A 539 -30.15 9.98 -2.93
C HIS A 539 -29.34 8.69 -3.06
N LYS A 540 -28.83 8.17 -1.93
CA LYS A 540 -28.14 6.88 -1.85
C LYS A 540 -28.44 6.23 -0.49
N GLU A 541 -29.03 5.04 -0.49
CA GLU A 541 -29.49 4.35 0.72
C GLU A 541 -28.35 4.09 1.71
N ALA A 542 -27.20 3.62 1.22
CA ALA A 542 -26.01 3.34 2.02
C ALA A 542 -25.13 4.56 2.35
N ALA A 543 -25.55 5.79 2.03
CA ALA A 543 -24.76 7.00 2.32
C ALA A 543 -25.00 7.52 3.74
N THR A 544 -23.93 8.01 4.38
CA THR A 544 -23.99 8.68 5.68
C THR A 544 -24.79 9.99 5.61
N GLN A 545 -25.27 10.49 6.76
CA GLN A 545 -25.99 11.77 6.81
C GLN A 545 -25.16 12.93 6.24
N TRP A 546 -23.84 12.91 6.45
CA TRP A 546 -22.92 13.93 5.93
C TRP A 546 -22.81 13.92 4.41
N GLU A 547 -22.81 12.72 3.82
CA GLU A 547 -22.79 12.51 2.38
C GLU A 547 -24.10 12.94 1.73
N ARG A 548 -25.26 12.57 2.32
CA ARG A 548 -26.58 12.97 1.81
C ARG A 548 -26.78 14.48 1.75
N ARG A 549 -26.06 15.26 2.57
CA ARG A 549 -26.08 16.74 2.56
C ARG A 549 -25.03 17.37 1.64
N SER A 550 -24.23 16.55 0.94
CA SER A 550 -23.13 17.05 0.10
C SER A 550 -23.61 17.94 -1.04
N CYS A 551 -24.71 17.61 -1.74
CA CYS A 551 -25.22 18.45 -2.82
C CYS A 551 -25.64 19.84 -2.35
N ARG A 552 -26.23 19.95 -1.15
CA ARG A 552 -26.53 21.24 -0.53
C ARG A 552 -25.26 22.04 -0.25
N ARG A 553 -24.29 21.41 0.40
CA ARG A 553 -23.04 22.07 0.83
C ARG A 553 -22.12 22.46 -0.33
N LEU A 554 -22.03 21.61 -1.36
CA LEU A 554 -21.12 21.79 -2.50
C LEU A 554 -21.74 22.65 -3.60
N CYS A 555 -23.04 22.49 -3.86
CA CYS A 555 -23.71 23.18 -4.94
C CYS A 555 -24.55 24.35 -4.43
N HIS A 556 -25.60 24.09 -3.65
CA HIS A 556 -26.59 25.12 -3.29
C HIS A 556 -26.01 26.26 -2.46
N ASP A 557 -25.26 25.96 -1.40
CA ASP A 557 -24.61 26.97 -0.56
C ASP A 557 -23.55 27.78 -1.34
N CYS A 558 -23.05 27.23 -2.44
CA CYS A 558 -22.10 27.88 -3.35
C CYS A 558 -22.79 28.65 -4.49
N GLY A 559 -24.13 28.76 -4.48
CA GLY A 559 -24.91 29.41 -5.53
C GLY A 559 -25.06 28.60 -6.82
N LEU A 560 -24.58 27.36 -6.85
CA LEU A 560 -24.69 26.44 -7.98
C LEU A 560 -26.03 25.68 -7.93
N ARG A 561 -26.46 25.15 -9.06
CA ARG A 561 -27.57 24.18 -9.13
C ARG A 561 -27.00 22.76 -9.20
N VAL A 562 -27.79 21.80 -8.75
CA VAL A 562 -27.50 20.38 -8.94
C VAL A 562 -28.04 19.98 -10.30
N GLU A 563 -27.19 19.36 -11.10
CA GLU A 563 -27.56 18.78 -12.38
C GLU A 563 -27.43 17.27 -12.31
N GLU A 564 -28.46 16.58 -12.78
CA GLU A 564 -28.43 15.15 -12.95
C GLU A 564 -27.70 14.80 -14.26
N ARG A 565 -26.59 14.09 -14.12
CA ARG A 565 -25.84 13.52 -15.23
C ARG A 565 -26.06 12.03 -15.25
N ARG A 566 -26.72 11.55 -16.29
CA ARG A 566 -26.82 10.12 -16.58
C ARG A 566 -25.48 9.67 -17.12
N ALA A 567 -24.76 8.89 -16.31
CA ALA A 567 -23.53 8.25 -16.73
C ALA A 567 -23.82 6.77 -16.97
N GLU A 568 -23.49 6.29 -18.16
CA GLU A 568 -23.47 4.87 -18.44
C GLU A 568 -22.23 4.30 -17.74
N VAL A 569 -22.45 3.55 -16.67
CA VAL A 569 -21.39 2.86 -15.95
C VAL A 569 -21.50 1.39 -16.30
N LEU A 570 -20.42 0.85 -16.84
CA LEU A 570 -20.28 -0.59 -16.98
C LEU A 570 -20.10 -1.18 -15.59
N SER A 571 -20.99 -2.10 -15.25
CA SER A 571 -20.87 -2.90 -14.03
C SER A 571 -21.17 -4.34 -14.36
N SER A 572 -20.41 -5.23 -13.76
CA SER A 572 -20.65 -6.66 -13.83
C SER A 572 -22.03 -6.99 -13.25
N CYS A 573 -22.86 -7.70 -14.02
CA CYS A 573 -24.21 -8.14 -13.66
C CYS A 573 -24.45 -9.59 -14.12
N ASN A 574 -25.61 -10.18 -13.77
CA ASN A 574 -25.98 -11.55 -14.15
C ASN A 574 -24.88 -12.57 -13.90
N CYS A 575 -24.07 -12.27 -12.89
CA CYS A 575 -22.84 -12.96 -12.56
C CYS A 575 -23.16 -14.41 -12.21
N LYS A 576 -22.94 -15.31 -13.15
CA LYS A 576 -23.03 -16.74 -12.92
C LYS A 576 -21.70 -17.20 -12.39
N PHE A 577 -21.75 -17.60 -11.14
CA PHE A 577 -20.62 -18.23 -10.51
C PHE A 577 -20.50 -19.67 -11.02
N HIS A 578 -19.60 -19.89 -11.97
CA HIS A 578 -19.19 -21.24 -12.32
C HIS A 578 -18.23 -21.72 -11.24
N TRP A 579 -18.49 -22.91 -10.69
CA TRP A 579 -17.81 -23.54 -9.53
C TRP A 579 -16.31 -23.87 -9.75
N CYS A 580 -15.66 -23.16 -10.68
CA CYS A 580 -14.28 -23.22 -11.13
C CYS A 580 -13.68 -21.81 -11.32
N CYS A 581 -14.14 -20.82 -10.54
CA CYS A 581 -13.51 -19.50 -10.35
C CYS A 581 -13.69 -18.48 -11.47
N THR A 582 -14.65 -18.71 -12.37
CA THR A 582 -15.09 -17.69 -13.34
C THR A 582 -16.45 -17.16 -12.91
N VAL A 583 -16.49 -15.88 -12.56
CA VAL A 583 -17.76 -15.16 -12.49
C VAL A 583 -18.01 -14.67 -13.90
N ASP A 584 -18.82 -15.43 -14.65
CA ASP A 584 -19.27 -14.97 -15.95
C ASP A 584 -20.35 -13.92 -15.70
N CYS A 585 -19.92 -12.67 -15.73
CA CYS A 585 -20.80 -11.54 -15.61
C CYS A 585 -20.97 -10.95 -16.99
N ASP A 586 -22.21 -10.71 -17.38
CA ASP A 586 -22.45 -9.79 -18.48
C ASP A 586 -21.96 -8.39 -18.06
N ASP A 587 -21.39 -7.66 -19.00
CA ASP A 587 -21.18 -6.22 -18.84
C ASP A 587 -22.53 -5.53 -19.00
N CYS A 588 -23.27 -5.42 -17.91
CA CYS A 588 -24.46 -4.60 -17.90
C CYS A 588 -24.08 -3.14 -17.95
N LYS A 589 -24.56 -2.50 -19.00
CA LYS A 589 -24.73 -1.06 -19.05
C LYS A 589 -25.81 -0.68 -18.04
N ARG A 590 -25.39 -0.13 -16.90
CA ARG A 590 -26.32 0.52 -15.99
C ARG A 590 -26.20 2.03 -16.16
N VAL A 591 -27.33 2.68 -16.36
CA VAL A 591 -27.39 4.13 -16.30
C VAL A 591 -27.45 4.51 -14.83
N VAL A 592 -26.36 5.04 -14.29
CA VAL A 592 -26.37 5.63 -12.95
C VAL A 592 -26.62 7.12 -13.07
N VAL A 593 -27.52 7.61 -12.23
CA VAL A 593 -27.73 9.04 -12.08
C VAL A 593 -26.67 9.56 -11.12
N LYS A 594 -25.77 10.39 -11.63
CA LYS A 594 -24.82 11.15 -10.83
C LYS A 594 -25.31 12.58 -10.71
N HIS A 595 -25.05 13.21 -9.58
CA HIS A 595 -25.39 14.61 -9.35
C HIS A 595 -24.12 15.43 -9.37
N ALA A 596 -24.08 16.49 -10.18
CA ALA A 596 -22.92 17.37 -10.29
C ALA A 596 -23.33 18.84 -10.07
N CYS A 597 -22.43 19.64 -9.49
CA CYS A 597 -22.66 21.07 -9.34
C CYS A 597 -22.42 21.81 -10.67
N VAL A 598 -23.36 22.63 -11.10
CA VAL A 598 -23.21 23.48 -12.31
C VAL A 598 -23.71 24.90 -12.08
N ARG A 599 -23.25 25.85 -12.89
CA ARG A 599 -23.72 27.24 -12.81
C ARG A 599 -25.21 27.33 -13.13
N ARG A 600 -25.89 28.30 -12.52
CA ARG A 600 -27.27 28.63 -12.88
C ARG A 600 -27.24 29.39 -14.21
N ASP A 601 -27.99 28.93 -15.18
CA ASP A 601 -28.12 29.61 -16.47
C ASP A 601 -28.76 31.00 -16.23
N GLY A 602 -28.04 32.08 -16.59
CA GLY A 602 -28.55 33.46 -16.51
C GLY A 602 -27.76 34.49 -15.67
N ALA A 603 -26.58 34.18 -15.12
CA ALA A 603 -25.83 35.14 -14.29
C ALA A 603 -24.87 36.08 -15.06
N ASP A 604 -24.71 35.95 -16.38
CA ASP A 604 -23.76 36.74 -17.19
C ASP A 604 -24.40 37.84 -18.06
N SER A 605 -25.70 38.13 -17.93
CA SER A 605 -26.39 39.14 -18.77
C SER A 605 -26.84 40.43 -18.07
N LEU A 606 -26.55 40.63 -16.77
CA LEU A 606 -26.97 41.83 -16.03
C LEU A 606 -25.83 42.73 -15.52
N GLY A 607 -24.56 42.41 -15.81
CA GLY A 607 -23.40 43.17 -15.33
C GLY A 607 -22.79 44.20 -16.31
N SER A 608 -23.20 44.22 -17.59
CA SER A 608 -22.48 44.98 -18.64
C SER A 608 -23.28 46.09 -19.33
N ARG A 609 -24.50 46.43 -18.88
CA ARG A 609 -25.35 47.45 -19.54
C ARG A 609 -25.83 48.62 -18.68
N ARG A 610 -25.08 49.02 -17.65
CA ARG A 610 -25.30 50.31 -16.95
C ARG A 610 -23.99 51.02 -16.64
N ARG A 611 -23.37 51.63 -17.66
CA ARG A 611 -22.44 52.76 -17.54
C ARG A 611 -22.13 53.31 -18.94
N SER A 612 -23.09 54.04 -19.52
CA SER A 612 -22.87 55.04 -20.56
C SER A 612 -24.21 55.67 -20.93
N ARG A 613 -24.61 56.67 -20.15
CA ARG A 613 -25.47 57.80 -20.51
C ARG A 613 -25.72 58.60 -19.24
N ASP A 614 -24.87 59.60 -19.03
CA ASP A 614 -25.28 60.95 -18.63
C ASP A 614 -24.02 61.82 -18.52
N SER A 615 -23.73 62.50 -19.63
CA SER A 615 -22.94 63.71 -19.70
C SER A 615 -23.28 64.44 -20.99
N LYS A 616 -24.32 65.27 -20.92
CA LYS A 616 -24.45 66.56 -21.60
C LYS A 616 -25.50 67.40 -20.90
#